data_AF-A0A9P9BMZ4-F1
#
_entry.id   AF-A0A9P9BMZ4-F1
#
_cell.length_a   1.000
_cell.length_b   1.000
_cell.length_c   1.000
_cell.angle_alpha   90.00
_cell.angle_beta   90.00
_cell.angle_gamma   90.00
#
_symmetry.space_group_name_H-M   'P 1'
#
loop_
_entity.id
_entity.type
_entity.pdbx_description
1 polymer ?
#
loop_
_entity_poly.entity_id
_entity_poly.type
_entity_poly.pdbx_seq_one_letter_code
_entity_poly.pdbx_strand_id
1 'polypeptide(L)'
;MSDQASISSWRMPDAYKHSSTPAMSNSSGDSNLAWADVPFALIQTPLTKLGGNVHHPAAHMANESAHLFNAMLRGLNAIYQQAPYVQTSADVADFNFLVHSWAAWVIHHMDLRGSSLFPSLEAALLKPVPGYRHEQVLQQQSTTDASAGAQLHLVSDLLHEHSAFVPCLHRVLELAEKAHLQPETYSSSELVSLLVELGPHMQAHLARQVNEVFLETIRGFCGTPGSVSAHVTGERLMQCWQACDSQSSQSMDRFVIPPMMVRCRDVTYEDAGHDWPGLPVPQVHAIADRLSRTHKGAWRFLPCDVWGRPVELCALVAAQQQGLELDRHHHHHAAAAAATLTAVDRKGKGKAPVIAVQELVVVEEKA
;
A
#
# COMPACT_ATOMS: atom_id res chain seq x y z
N MET A 1 -5.31 -13.21 27.87
CA MET A 1 -5.85 -11.93 28.40
C MET A 1 -4.96 -10.84 27.81
N SER A 2 -5.41 -10.26 26.70
CA SER A 2 -4.73 -9.18 25.98
C SER A 2 -5.76 -8.07 25.89
N ASP A 3 -5.42 -6.91 26.46
CA ASP A 3 -6.33 -5.80 26.68
C ASP A 3 -6.78 -5.17 25.35
N GLN A 4 -8.07 -5.32 25.07
CA GLN A 4 -8.80 -4.43 24.16
C GLN A 4 -9.00 -3.08 24.87
N ALA A 5 -8.03 -2.18 24.79
CA ALA A 5 -8.24 -0.79 25.19
C ALA A 5 -7.27 0.14 24.48
N SER A 6 -7.66 0.66 23.31
CA SER A 6 -7.18 1.96 22.82
C SER A 6 -8.05 2.42 21.65
N ILE A 7 -8.12 3.73 21.41
CA ILE A 7 -8.87 4.45 20.35
C ILE A 7 -10.31 4.89 20.74
N SER A 8 -10.57 5.35 21.97
CA SER A 8 -11.90 5.96 22.26
C SER A 8 -11.96 7.18 23.17
N SER A 9 -10.87 7.93 23.40
CA SER A 9 -11.00 9.14 24.22
C SER A 9 -9.95 10.21 23.93
N TRP A 10 -10.05 10.90 22.80
CA TRP A 10 -9.19 12.06 22.55
C TRP A 10 -10.01 13.23 22.00
N ARG A 11 -10.18 14.27 22.84
CA ARG A 11 -10.66 15.62 22.45
C ARG A 11 -9.49 16.59 22.62
N MET A 12 -9.24 17.40 21.60
CA MET A 12 -8.29 18.53 21.65
C MET A 12 -9.03 19.89 21.77
N PRO A 13 -8.36 20.95 22.26
CA PRO A 13 -8.99 22.23 22.60
C PRO A 13 -9.32 23.10 21.37
N ASP A 14 -10.40 23.87 21.46
CA ASP A 14 -10.88 24.78 20.42
C ASP A 14 -9.98 26.02 20.25
N ALA A 15 -9.43 26.23 19.05
CA ALA A 15 -8.97 27.55 18.62
C ALA A 15 -8.92 27.74 17.08
N TYR A 16 -9.81 28.61 16.63
CA TYR A 16 -9.69 29.61 15.55
C TYR A 16 -10.07 29.34 14.08
N LYS A 17 -10.72 30.41 13.59
CA LYS A 17 -11.54 30.65 12.41
C LYS A 17 -10.74 31.16 11.19
N HIS A 18 -11.26 30.80 10.02
CA HIS A 18 -11.37 31.51 8.74
C HIS A 18 -10.16 32.29 8.16
N SER A 19 -9.72 31.84 6.99
CA SER A 19 -9.20 32.68 5.90
C SER A 19 -9.54 32.01 4.56
N SER A 20 -10.16 32.75 3.65
CA SER A 20 -10.69 32.27 2.36
C SER A 20 -9.62 32.37 1.25
N THR A 21 -9.45 31.33 0.45
CA THR A 21 -8.54 31.29 -0.72
C THR A 21 -9.27 31.69 -2.01
N PRO A 22 -8.67 32.50 -2.90
CA PRO A 22 -9.27 32.83 -4.19
C PRO A 22 -8.92 31.78 -5.27
N ALA A 23 -9.85 31.58 -6.21
CA ALA A 23 -9.74 30.64 -7.32
C ALA A 23 -8.67 31.08 -8.35
N MET A 24 -7.92 30.12 -8.91
CA MET A 24 -7.06 30.33 -10.07
C MET A 24 -7.41 29.38 -11.23
N SER A 25 -7.25 29.95 -12.42
CA SER A 25 -7.64 29.48 -13.75
C SER A 25 -6.66 28.49 -14.37
N ASN A 26 -7.20 27.57 -15.18
CA ASN A 26 -6.49 26.60 -16.00
C ASN A 26 -5.50 27.21 -17.01
N SER A 27 -4.26 26.72 -17.01
CA SER A 27 -3.39 26.72 -18.19
C SER A 27 -2.73 25.35 -18.34
N SER A 28 -2.95 24.72 -19.49
CA SER A 28 -2.36 23.47 -19.95
C SER A 28 -0.91 23.68 -20.39
N GLY A 29 0.03 23.18 -19.59
CA GLY A 29 1.43 22.92 -19.94
C GLY A 29 1.88 21.72 -19.12
N ASP A 30 2.79 20.88 -19.65
CA ASP A 30 3.36 19.71 -18.97
C ASP A 30 3.60 20.02 -17.49
N SER A 31 2.69 19.55 -16.63
CA SER A 31 2.66 19.99 -15.24
C SER A 31 3.78 19.28 -14.50
N ASN A 32 4.87 20.02 -14.26
CA ASN A 32 5.91 19.71 -13.28
C ASN A 32 5.34 19.82 -11.85
N LEU A 33 4.17 19.19 -11.63
CA LEU A 33 3.41 19.22 -10.41
C LEU A 33 4.28 18.59 -9.32
N ALA A 34 4.38 19.24 -8.17
CA ALA A 34 4.96 18.66 -6.96
C ALA A 34 4.07 17.49 -6.51
N TRP A 35 4.32 16.29 -7.08
CA TRP A 35 3.34 15.21 -7.19
C TRP A 35 3.85 13.87 -6.64
N ALA A 36 2.92 13.03 -6.13
CA ALA A 36 3.20 11.82 -5.35
C ALA A 36 3.32 10.50 -6.13
N ASP A 37 3.79 10.53 -7.38
CA ASP A 37 4.03 9.29 -8.16
C ASP A 37 5.50 8.81 -8.09
N VAL A 38 6.35 9.52 -7.35
CA VAL A 38 7.78 9.23 -7.16
C VAL A 38 8.19 9.34 -5.68
N PRO A 39 9.26 8.64 -5.22
CA PRO A 39 10.18 7.80 -5.99
C PRO A 39 9.73 6.35 -6.17
N PHE A 40 8.71 5.90 -5.44
CA PHE A 40 8.25 4.51 -5.51
C PHE A 40 7.18 4.39 -6.59
N ALA A 41 7.54 3.69 -7.66
CA ALA A 41 6.72 3.57 -8.86
C ALA A 41 5.39 2.87 -8.56
N LEU A 42 4.33 3.42 -9.14
CA LEU A 42 2.99 2.85 -9.09
C LEU A 42 2.89 1.54 -9.86
N ILE A 43 1.87 0.76 -9.53
CA ILE A 43 1.55 -0.51 -10.17
C ILE A 43 0.59 -0.24 -11.31
N GLN A 44 0.96 -0.68 -12.51
CA GLN A 44 0.09 -0.57 -13.67
C GLN A 44 -1.18 -1.42 -13.47
N THR A 45 -2.36 -0.83 -13.64
CA THR A 45 -3.62 -1.55 -13.46
C THR A 45 -3.79 -2.56 -14.61
N PRO A 46 -4.12 -3.83 -14.33
CA PRO A 46 -4.31 -4.84 -15.37
C PRO A 46 -5.66 -4.71 -16.13
N LEU A 47 -6.03 -3.49 -16.53
CA LEU A 47 -7.38 -3.08 -16.97
C LEU A 47 -7.97 -3.80 -18.20
N THR A 48 -7.22 -4.67 -18.87
CA THR A 48 -7.74 -5.45 -20.02
C THR A 48 -7.16 -6.87 -20.14
N LYS A 49 -6.49 -7.40 -19.09
CA LYS A 49 -5.63 -8.60 -19.20
C LYS A 49 -6.32 -9.96 -19.38
N LEU A 50 -7.61 -10.02 -19.72
CA LEU A 50 -8.35 -11.25 -20.04
C LEU A 50 -9.19 -11.11 -21.31
N GLY A 51 -8.63 -10.53 -22.37
CA GLY A 51 -9.37 -10.24 -23.60
C GLY A 51 -10.53 -9.26 -23.37
N GLY A 52 -10.38 -8.36 -22.38
CA GLY A 52 -11.42 -7.42 -21.96
C GLY A 52 -12.47 -7.96 -20.99
N ASN A 53 -12.37 -9.22 -20.52
CA ASN A 53 -13.31 -9.75 -19.52
C ASN A 53 -12.97 -9.27 -18.10
N VAL A 54 -13.40 -8.05 -17.77
CA VAL A 54 -13.24 -7.43 -16.44
C VAL A 54 -14.05 -8.11 -15.34
N HIS A 55 -15.01 -8.98 -15.68
CA HIS A 55 -15.86 -9.69 -14.73
C HIS A 55 -15.24 -11.00 -14.22
N HIS A 56 -14.09 -11.41 -14.74
CA HIS A 56 -13.39 -12.57 -14.22
C HIS A 56 -12.86 -12.29 -12.80
N PRO A 57 -13.04 -13.20 -11.82
CA PRO A 57 -12.62 -12.98 -10.43
C PRO A 57 -11.16 -12.53 -10.28
N ALA A 58 -10.23 -13.19 -10.99
CA ALA A 58 -8.82 -12.80 -10.99
C ALA A 58 -8.57 -11.36 -11.51
N ALA A 59 -9.28 -10.92 -12.55
CA ALA A 59 -9.13 -9.55 -13.06
C ALA A 59 -9.72 -8.54 -12.08
N HIS A 60 -10.88 -8.83 -11.50
CA HIS A 60 -11.46 -8.00 -10.46
C HIS A 60 -10.51 -7.82 -9.27
N MET A 61 -10.03 -8.92 -8.68
CA MET A 61 -9.09 -8.89 -7.54
C MET A 61 -7.78 -8.15 -7.87
N ALA A 62 -7.24 -8.36 -9.07
CA ALA A 62 -6.01 -7.71 -9.49
C ALA A 62 -6.20 -6.19 -9.71
N ASN A 63 -7.30 -5.77 -10.33
CA ASN A 63 -7.62 -4.35 -10.54
C ASN A 63 -7.90 -3.64 -9.21
N GLU A 64 -8.75 -4.21 -8.36
CA GLU A 64 -9.06 -3.64 -7.03
C GLU A 64 -7.80 -3.52 -6.17
N SER A 65 -6.95 -4.55 -6.20
CA SER A 65 -5.65 -4.51 -5.50
C SER A 65 -4.74 -3.41 -6.05
N ALA A 66 -4.63 -3.27 -7.37
CA ALA A 66 -3.80 -2.24 -7.97
C ALA A 66 -4.24 -0.83 -7.55
N HIS A 67 -5.55 -0.53 -7.54
CA HIS A 67 -6.06 0.76 -7.07
C HIS A 67 -5.74 1.01 -5.59
N LEU A 68 -6.01 0.04 -4.73
CA LEU A 68 -5.73 0.12 -3.30
C LEU A 68 -4.23 0.31 -3.02
N PHE A 69 -3.39 -0.45 -3.69
CA PHE A 69 -1.94 -0.42 -3.53
C PHE A 69 -1.34 0.88 -4.06
N ASN A 70 -1.87 1.42 -5.17
CA ASN A 70 -1.47 2.73 -5.66
C ASN A 70 -1.86 3.85 -4.69
N ALA A 71 -2.98 3.74 -3.98
CA ALA A 71 -3.30 4.67 -2.89
C ALA A 71 -2.29 4.56 -1.73
N MET A 72 -1.88 3.34 -1.36
CA MET A 72 -0.80 3.16 -0.35
C MET A 72 0.53 3.75 -0.81
N LEU A 73 0.95 3.49 -2.06
CA LEU A 73 2.20 4.01 -2.64
C LEU A 73 2.18 5.53 -2.78
N ARG A 74 1.06 6.15 -3.15
CA ARG A 74 0.91 7.60 -3.16
C ARG A 74 1.01 8.20 -1.78
N GLY A 75 0.44 7.54 -0.76
CA GLY A 75 0.67 7.92 0.64
C GLY A 75 2.15 7.90 1.01
N LEU A 76 2.87 6.83 0.68
CA LEU A 76 4.31 6.70 0.90
C LEU A 76 5.12 7.81 0.21
N ASN A 77 4.86 8.04 -1.07
CA ASN A 77 5.52 9.06 -1.87
C ASN A 77 5.24 10.48 -1.33
N ALA A 78 4.00 10.78 -0.96
CA ALA A 78 3.62 12.06 -0.39
C ALA A 78 4.32 12.32 0.96
N ILE A 79 4.45 11.29 1.80
CA ILE A 79 5.19 11.38 3.07
C ILE A 79 6.67 11.62 2.78
N TYR A 80 7.28 10.78 1.94
CA TYR A 80 8.70 10.86 1.61
C TYR A 80 9.10 12.24 1.07
N GLN A 81 8.32 12.79 0.15
CA GLN A 81 8.63 14.07 -0.49
C GLN A 81 8.43 15.29 0.41
N GLN A 82 7.62 15.18 1.46
CA GLN A 82 7.30 16.31 2.34
C GLN A 82 8.08 16.28 3.64
N ALA A 83 8.51 15.12 4.11
CA ALA A 83 9.16 14.95 5.42
C ALA A 83 10.29 15.98 5.70
N PRO A 84 11.23 16.28 4.77
CA PRO A 84 12.31 17.24 5.04
C PRO A 84 11.85 18.68 5.27
N TYR A 85 10.63 19.03 4.89
CA TYR A 85 10.12 20.39 4.85
C TYR A 85 9.09 20.69 5.95
N VAL A 86 8.78 19.70 6.79
CA VAL A 86 7.87 19.85 7.93
C VAL A 86 8.68 20.35 9.13
N GLN A 87 8.46 21.61 9.52
CA GLN A 87 9.33 22.27 10.52
C GLN A 87 8.60 22.78 11.76
N THR A 88 7.37 23.30 11.62
CA THR A 88 6.67 23.87 12.78
C THR A 88 6.15 22.74 13.68
N SER A 89 6.12 22.96 14.99
CA SER A 89 5.61 21.97 15.95
C SER A 89 4.20 21.48 15.62
N ALA A 90 3.33 22.37 15.12
CA ALA A 90 1.98 22.01 14.68
C ALA A 90 2.00 21.18 13.38
N ASP A 91 2.81 21.56 12.39
CA ASP A 91 2.95 20.78 11.15
C ASP A 91 3.54 19.40 11.43
N VAL A 92 4.52 19.30 12.32
CA VAL A 92 5.14 18.05 12.74
C VAL A 92 4.11 17.14 13.40
N ALA A 93 3.30 17.66 14.32
CA ALA A 93 2.25 16.88 14.97
C ALA A 93 1.22 16.36 13.95
N ASP A 94 0.70 17.24 13.08
CA ASP A 94 -0.27 16.88 12.05
C ASP A 94 0.29 15.88 11.03
N PHE A 95 1.52 16.11 10.57
CA PHE A 95 2.18 15.26 9.59
C PHE A 95 2.45 13.87 10.16
N ASN A 96 2.96 13.77 11.38
CA ASN A 96 3.24 12.47 11.98
C ASN A 96 1.97 11.72 12.38
N PHE A 97 0.84 12.42 12.63
CA PHE A 97 -0.46 11.75 12.70
C PHE A 97 -0.81 11.06 11.36
N LEU A 98 -0.58 11.73 10.23
CA LEU A 98 -0.76 11.12 8.91
C LEU A 98 0.19 9.93 8.71
N VAL A 99 1.49 10.06 9.00
CA VAL A 99 2.47 8.97 8.83
C VAL A 99 2.07 7.74 9.65
N HIS A 100 1.70 7.95 10.91
CA HIS A 100 1.20 6.89 11.78
C HIS A 100 -0.05 6.22 11.20
N SER A 101 -1.04 7.03 10.77
CA SER A 101 -2.29 6.53 10.20
C SER A 101 -2.06 5.71 8.93
N TRP A 102 -1.14 6.16 8.07
CA TRP A 102 -0.76 5.46 6.86
C TRP A 102 -0.06 4.14 7.17
N ALA A 103 0.92 4.13 8.07
CA ALA A 103 1.65 2.92 8.44
C ALA A 103 0.70 1.89 9.08
N ALA A 104 -0.18 2.32 9.99
CA ALA A 104 -1.18 1.47 10.63
C ALA A 104 -2.14 0.85 9.61
N TRP A 105 -2.57 1.61 8.60
CA TRP A 105 -3.42 1.11 7.52
C TRP A 105 -2.74 0.02 6.69
N VAL A 106 -1.47 0.25 6.32
CA VAL A 106 -0.68 -0.69 5.52
C VAL A 106 -0.44 -1.99 6.29
N ILE A 107 -0.05 -1.90 7.56
CA ILE A 107 0.13 -3.06 8.46
C ILE A 107 -1.18 -3.83 8.59
N HIS A 108 -2.28 -3.15 8.91
CA HIS A 108 -3.59 -3.77 9.07
C HIS A 108 -4.04 -4.50 7.79
N HIS A 109 -3.79 -3.90 6.62
CA HIS A 109 -4.07 -4.56 5.36
C HIS A 109 -3.25 -5.85 5.23
N MET A 110 -1.94 -5.80 5.44
CA MET A 110 -1.06 -6.98 5.33
C MET A 110 -1.48 -8.11 6.28
N ASP A 111 -1.83 -7.77 7.52
CA ASP A 111 -2.32 -8.73 8.51
C ASP A 111 -3.62 -9.40 8.06
N LEU A 112 -4.60 -8.64 7.56
CA LEU A 112 -5.85 -9.20 7.05
C LEU A 112 -5.63 -10.12 5.86
N ARG A 113 -4.66 -9.78 5.00
CA ARG A 113 -4.31 -10.61 3.84
C ARG A 113 -3.72 -11.94 4.28
N GLY A 114 -2.76 -11.93 5.21
CA GLY A 114 -2.09 -13.14 5.70
C GLY A 114 -2.96 -14.00 6.61
N SER A 115 -3.80 -13.39 7.45
CA SER A 115 -4.62 -14.09 8.44
C SER A 115 -6.00 -14.51 7.93
N SER A 116 -6.54 -13.83 6.91
CA SER A 116 -7.92 -14.03 6.44
C SER A 116 -8.00 -14.34 4.94
N LEU A 117 -7.59 -13.42 4.07
CA LEU A 117 -7.84 -13.57 2.63
C LEU A 117 -7.11 -14.77 2.03
N PHE A 118 -5.79 -14.82 2.11
CA PHE A 118 -5.01 -15.84 1.41
C PHE A 118 -5.27 -17.26 1.90
N PRO A 119 -5.40 -17.51 3.22
CA PRO A 119 -5.86 -18.82 3.70
C PRO A 119 -7.22 -19.23 3.12
N SER A 120 -8.16 -18.28 3.03
CA SER A 120 -9.50 -18.55 2.47
C SER A 120 -9.46 -18.82 0.96
N LEU A 121 -8.65 -18.08 0.20
CA LEU A 121 -8.47 -18.30 -1.23
C LEU A 121 -7.82 -19.66 -1.50
N GLU A 122 -6.77 -20.01 -0.77
CA GLU A 122 -6.10 -21.31 -0.88
C GLU A 122 -7.09 -22.45 -0.60
N ALA A 123 -7.86 -22.37 0.49
CA ALA A 123 -8.88 -23.36 0.81
C ALA A 123 -10.00 -23.45 -0.25
N ALA A 124 -10.44 -22.30 -0.79
CA ALA A 124 -11.45 -22.25 -1.85
C ALA A 124 -10.94 -22.89 -3.15
N LEU A 125 -9.67 -22.62 -3.49
CA LEU A 125 -9.02 -23.16 -4.66
C LEU A 125 -8.83 -24.67 -4.56
N LEU A 126 -8.49 -25.23 -3.40
CA LEU A 126 -8.25 -26.66 -3.21
C LEU A 126 -9.54 -27.50 -3.06
N LYS A 127 -10.70 -26.84 -2.95
CA LYS A 127 -11.98 -27.52 -2.71
C LYS A 127 -12.50 -28.15 -4.01
N PRO A 128 -12.75 -29.48 -4.06
CA PRO A 128 -13.20 -30.16 -5.27
C PRO A 128 -14.46 -29.54 -5.91
N VAL A 129 -14.50 -29.56 -7.24
CA VAL A 129 -15.68 -29.19 -8.03
C VAL A 129 -15.97 -30.30 -9.05
N PRO A 130 -17.21 -30.81 -9.14
CA PRO A 130 -17.57 -31.82 -10.13
C PRO A 130 -17.22 -31.37 -11.56
N GLY A 131 -16.53 -32.22 -12.33
CA GLY A 131 -16.05 -31.87 -13.67
C GLY A 131 -14.73 -31.09 -13.71
N TYR A 132 -14.16 -30.74 -12.56
CA TYR A 132 -12.83 -30.13 -12.42
C TYR A 132 -11.88 -31.14 -11.77
N ARG A 133 -10.97 -31.71 -12.55
CA ARG A 133 -9.94 -32.60 -11.99
C ARG A 133 -8.74 -31.76 -11.58
N HIS A 134 -8.65 -31.46 -10.29
CA HIS A 134 -7.53 -30.77 -9.64
C HIS A 134 -6.15 -31.36 -9.97
N GLU A 135 -6.13 -32.64 -10.34
CA GLU A 135 -4.94 -33.48 -10.46
C GLU A 135 -3.96 -33.01 -11.54
N GLN A 136 -4.40 -32.28 -12.58
CA GLN A 136 -3.53 -31.99 -13.73
C GLN A 136 -2.64 -30.75 -13.60
N VAL A 137 -3.06 -29.70 -12.89
CA VAL A 137 -2.27 -28.46 -12.76
C VAL A 137 -1.17 -28.60 -11.70
N LEU A 138 -1.44 -29.37 -10.64
CA LEU A 138 -0.51 -29.54 -9.52
C LEU A 138 0.51 -30.67 -9.76
N GLN A 139 0.18 -31.68 -10.58
CA GLN A 139 1.14 -32.74 -10.96
C GLN A 139 2.24 -32.28 -11.92
N GLN A 140 2.07 -31.19 -12.66
CA GLN A 140 3.11 -30.68 -13.57
C GLN A 140 4.30 -30.03 -12.85
N GLN A 141 4.21 -29.78 -11.53
CA GLN A 141 5.29 -29.23 -10.71
C GLN A 141 5.95 -30.25 -9.77
N SER A 142 5.42 -31.47 -9.67
CA SER A 142 5.92 -32.51 -8.75
C SER A 142 6.41 -33.73 -9.52
N THR A 143 7.58 -33.63 -10.18
CA THR A 143 8.32 -34.82 -10.58
C THR A 143 9.16 -35.33 -9.42
N THR A 144 8.50 -35.90 -8.40
CA THR A 144 8.98 -36.90 -7.42
C THR A 144 8.04 -36.89 -6.21
N ASP A 145 7.56 -38.07 -5.82
CA ASP A 145 6.74 -38.37 -4.63
C ASP A 145 5.21 -38.22 -4.74
N ALA A 146 4.56 -39.37 -5.00
CA ALA A 146 3.12 -39.53 -5.18
C ALA A 146 2.29 -39.57 -3.87
N SER A 147 2.84 -39.12 -2.73
CA SER A 147 2.14 -39.10 -1.43
C SER A 147 1.95 -37.70 -0.83
N ALA A 148 2.43 -36.64 -1.48
CA ALA A 148 2.16 -35.27 -1.09
C ALA A 148 0.91 -34.78 -1.85
N GLY A 149 -0.18 -34.54 -1.13
CA GLY A 149 -1.30 -33.79 -1.69
C GLY A 149 -0.79 -32.47 -2.26
N ALA A 150 -1.38 -32.04 -3.37
CA ALA A 150 -0.99 -30.80 -4.01
C ALA A 150 -1.03 -29.60 -3.03
N GLN A 151 0.09 -28.90 -2.88
CA GLN A 151 0.21 -27.74 -2.00
C GLN A 151 0.31 -26.46 -2.83
N LEU A 152 -0.53 -25.50 -2.48
CA LEU A 152 -0.40 -24.12 -2.92
C LEU A 152 0.31 -23.37 -1.79
N HIS A 153 1.35 -22.59 -2.09
CA HIS A 153 2.18 -21.96 -1.05
C HIS A 153 1.88 -20.46 -0.86
N LEU A 154 0.68 -20.01 -1.23
CA LEU A 154 0.30 -18.59 -1.21
C LEU A 154 0.54 -17.94 0.16
N VAL A 155 0.13 -18.61 1.24
CA VAL A 155 0.29 -18.07 2.59
C VAL A 155 1.75 -18.05 3.02
N SER A 156 2.52 -19.13 2.77
CA SER A 156 3.92 -19.19 3.17
C SER A 156 4.79 -18.17 2.42
N ASP A 157 4.55 -18.00 1.11
CA ASP A 157 5.28 -17.03 0.28
C ASP A 157 4.99 -15.60 0.74
N LEU A 158 3.72 -15.30 1.05
CA LEU A 158 3.30 -14.00 1.57
C LEU A 158 3.98 -13.67 2.91
N LEU A 159 3.95 -14.60 3.87
CA LEU A 159 4.54 -14.40 5.18
C LEU A 159 6.07 -14.22 5.10
N HIS A 160 6.72 -14.93 4.17
CA HIS A 160 8.14 -14.75 3.92
C HIS A 160 8.45 -13.32 3.44
N GLU A 161 7.67 -12.80 2.50
CA GLU A 161 7.84 -11.42 2.02
C GLU A 161 7.55 -10.38 3.10
N HIS A 162 6.50 -10.57 3.88
CA HIS A 162 6.17 -9.68 5.01
C HIS A 162 7.33 -9.59 6.00
N SER A 163 8.01 -10.71 6.28
CA SER A 163 9.16 -10.73 7.19
C SER A 163 10.31 -9.81 6.75
N ALA A 164 10.40 -9.47 5.45
CA ALA A 164 11.45 -8.62 4.91
C ALA A 164 11.25 -7.12 5.19
N PHE A 165 10.01 -6.65 5.41
CA PHE A 165 9.76 -5.20 5.49
C PHE A 165 8.72 -4.75 6.51
N VAL A 166 7.85 -5.63 7.02
CA VAL A 166 6.87 -5.28 8.06
C VAL A 166 7.55 -4.78 9.35
N PRO A 167 8.71 -5.32 9.80
CA PRO A 167 9.44 -4.72 10.93
C PRO A 167 9.85 -3.26 10.69
N CYS A 168 10.19 -2.89 9.45
CA CYS A 168 10.51 -1.51 9.09
C CYS A 168 9.26 -0.61 9.15
N LEU A 169 8.10 -1.10 8.70
CA LEU A 169 6.81 -0.41 8.86
C LEU A 169 6.47 -0.12 10.33
N HIS A 170 6.72 -1.06 11.24
CA HIS A 170 6.52 -0.83 12.67
C HIS A 170 7.44 0.26 13.23
N ARG A 171 8.69 0.33 12.77
CA ARG A 171 9.60 1.42 13.14
C ARG A 171 9.11 2.79 12.63
N VAL A 172 8.55 2.85 11.42
CA VAL A 172 7.90 4.07 10.90
C VAL A 172 6.71 4.46 11.76
N LEU A 173 5.87 3.49 12.13
CA LEU A 173 4.71 3.70 12.99
C LEU A 173 5.10 4.28 14.36
N GLU A 174 6.08 3.67 15.02
CA GLU A 174 6.57 4.08 16.35
C GLU A 174 7.22 5.48 16.33
N LEU A 175 8.04 5.76 15.31
CA LEU A 175 8.64 7.08 15.13
C LEU A 175 7.57 8.15 14.95
N ALA A 176 6.56 7.88 14.13
CA ALA A 176 5.46 8.79 13.86
C ALA A 176 4.59 9.01 15.10
N GLU A 177 4.27 7.96 15.87
CA GLU A 177 3.53 8.12 17.13
C GLU A 177 4.27 9.03 18.11
N LYS A 178 5.56 8.79 18.29
CA LYS A 178 6.40 9.60 19.17
C LYS A 178 6.46 11.05 18.72
N ALA A 179 6.73 11.31 17.44
CA ALA A 179 6.83 12.66 16.89
C ALA A 179 5.47 13.40 16.84
N HIS A 180 4.36 12.67 16.74
CA HIS A 180 3.02 13.25 16.87
C HIS A 180 2.77 13.79 18.29
N LEU A 181 3.15 13.02 19.31
CA LEU A 181 2.96 13.37 20.72
C LEU A 181 4.00 14.38 21.22
N GLN A 182 5.21 14.32 20.68
CA GLN A 182 6.37 15.12 21.08
C GLN A 182 7.08 15.66 19.83
N PRO A 183 6.59 16.76 19.23
CA PRO A 183 7.10 17.29 17.96
C PRO A 183 8.61 17.59 17.93
N GLU A 184 9.21 17.90 19.07
CA GLU A 184 10.65 18.11 19.23
C GLU A 184 11.50 16.86 18.97
N THR A 185 10.88 15.67 19.00
CA THR A 185 11.56 14.39 18.75
C THR A 185 11.61 14.04 17.26
N TYR A 186 10.95 14.83 16.41
CA TYR A 186 10.87 14.56 14.98
C TYR A 186 12.24 14.64 14.30
N SER A 187 12.59 13.57 13.59
CA SER A 187 13.79 13.49 12.76
C SER A 187 13.37 13.14 11.34
N SER A 188 13.38 14.15 10.47
CA SER A 188 13.05 13.94 9.05
C SER A 188 14.06 13.02 8.36
N SER A 189 15.34 13.06 8.74
CA SER A 189 16.38 12.19 8.21
C SER A 189 16.17 10.72 8.61
N GLU A 190 15.78 10.47 9.86
CA GLU A 190 15.46 9.12 10.34
C GLU A 190 14.23 8.56 9.63
N LEU A 191 13.15 9.35 9.53
CA LEU A 191 11.95 8.96 8.79
C LEU A 191 12.29 8.66 7.33
N VAL A 192 12.98 9.56 6.63
CA VAL A 192 13.37 9.35 5.22
C VAL A 192 14.22 8.09 5.04
N SER A 193 15.16 7.82 5.95
CA SER A 193 15.97 6.60 5.93
C SER A 193 15.11 5.33 6.01
N LEU A 194 14.13 5.31 6.92
CA LEU A 194 13.18 4.19 7.03
C LEU A 194 12.33 4.02 5.77
N LEU A 195 11.85 5.12 5.18
CA LEU A 195 11.04 5.04 3.95
C LEU A 195 11.86 4.55 2.75
N VAL A 196 13.15 4.89 2.68
CA VAL A 196 14.09 4.38 1.67
C VAL A 196 14.34 2.88 1.84
N GLU A 197 14.47 2.39 3.07
CA GLU A 197 14.60 0.97 3.39
C GLU A 197 13.32 0.18 3.04
N LEU A 198 12.16 0.74 3.41
CA LEU A 198 10.84 0.14 3.25
C LEU A 198 10.39 0.06 1.79
N GLY A 199 10.49 1.18 1.06
CA GLY A 199 9.76 1.38 -0.18
C GLY A 199 10.03 0.34 -1.28
N PRO A 200 11.29 -0.06 -1.57
CA PRO A 200 11.57 -1.08 -2.57
C PRO A 200 10.92 -2.44 -2.26
N HIS A 201 10.99 -2.88 -1.00
CA HIS A 201 10.42 -4.17 -0.59
C HIS A 201 8.90 -4.16 -0.64
N MET A 202 8.29 -3.08 -0.12
CA MET A 202 6.84 -2.90 -0.17
C MET A 202 6.34 -2.84 -1.61
N GLN A 203 6.99 -2.05 -2.48
CA GLN A 203 6.58 -1.92 -3.88
C GLN A 203 6.66 -3.26 -4.62
N ALA A 204 7.76 -4.01 -4.45
CA ALA A 204 7.93 -5.31 -5.08
C ALA A 204 6.86 -6.31 -4.61
N HIS A 205 6.59 -6.36 -3.30
CA HIS A 205 5.56 -7.21 -2.72
C HIS A 205 4.16 -6.91 -3.27
N LEU A 206 3.77 -5.62 -3.31
CA LEU A 206 2.47 -5.21 -3.82
C LEU A 206 2.34 -5.50 -5.33
N ALA A 207 3.39 -5.25 -6.12
CA ALA A 207 3.40 -5.51 -7.56
C ALA A 207 3.31 -7.01 -7.88
N ARG A 208 4.01 -7.85 -7.10
CA ARG A 208 3.95 -9.31 -7.23
C ARG A 208 2.56 -9.85 -6.89
N GLN A 209 1.92 -9.35 -5.84
CA GLN A 209 0.57 -9.75 -5.50
C GLN A 209 -0.43 -9.47 -6.64
N VAL A 210 -0.36 -8.29 -7.25
CA VAL A 210 -1.24 -7.93 -8.39
C VAL A 210 -0.96 -8.83 -9.60
N ASN A 211 0.31 -8.91 -10.02
CA ASN A 211 0.66 -9.51 -11.30
C ASN A 211 0.79 -11.03 -11.25
N GLU A 212 1.32 -11.60 -10.17
CA GLU A 212 1.59 -13.03 -10.11
C GLU A 212 0.52 -13.75 -9.31
N VAL A 213 0.20 -13.26 -8.12
CA VAL A 213 -0.76 -13.96 -7.26
C VAL A 213 -2.17 -13.87 -7.82
N PHE A 214 -2.71 -12.66 -7.99
CA PHE A 214 -4.07 -12.50 -8.48
C PHE A 214 -4.19 -12.81 -9.96
N LEU A 215 -3.36 -12.20 -10.79
CA LEU A 215 -3.56 -12.31 -12.24
C LEU A 215 -3.11 -13.65 -12.83
N GLU A 216 -2.01 -14.24 -12.38
CA GLU A 216 -1.51 -15.50 -12.95
C GLU A 216 -1.97 -16.72 -12.14
N THR A 217 -1.70 -16.76 -10.83
CA THR A 217 -2.03 -17.90 -9.99
C THR A 217 -3.55 -18.07 -9.86
N ILE A 218 -4.30 -17.09 -9.34
CA ILE A 218 -5.76 -17.25 -9.19
C ILE A 218 -6.41 -17.56 -10.54
N ARG A 219 -6.00 -16.89 -11.62
CA ARG A 219 -6.49 -17.19 -12.99
C ARG A 219 -6.21 -18.63 -13.42
N GLY A 220 -4.99 -19.12 -13.22
CA GLY A 220 -4.60 -20.48 -13.60
C GLY A 220 -5.43 -21.55 -12.88
N PHE A 221 -5.87 -21.25 -11.65
CA PHE A 221 -6.69 -22.14 -10.84
C PHE A 221 -8.20 -21.93 -10.99
N CYS A 222 -8.66 -20.87 -11.68
CA CYS A 222 -10.08 -20.68 -12.00
C CYS A 222 -10.62 -21.71 -13.00
N GLY A 223 -9.78 -22.49 -13.68
CA GLY A 223 -10.20 -23.53 -14.62
C GLY A 223 -10.63 -23.00 -16.00
N THR A 224 -11.25 -23.86 -16.80
CA THR A 224 -11.58 -23.56 -18.20
C THR A 224 -12.70 -22.51 -18.29
N PRO A 225 -12.49 -21.38 -19.01
CA PRO A 225 -13.53 -20.37 -19.19
C PRO A 225 -14.85 -20.95 -19.69
N GLY A 226 -15.96 -20.56 -19.06
CA GLY A 226 -17.31 -21.01 -19.43
C GLY A 226 -17.72 -22.38 -18.88
N SER A 227 -16.83 -23.11 -18.19
CA SER A 227 -17.20 -24.37 -17.54
C SER A 227 -17.97 -24.13 -16.23
N VAL A 228 -18.77 -25.13 -15.82
CA VAL A 228 -19.44 -25.15 -14.50
C VAL A 228 -18.41 -25.01 -13.37
N SER A 229 -17.23 -25.61 -13.54
CA SER A 229 -16.19 -25.53 -12.53
C SER A 229 -15.63 -24.14 -12.35
N ALA A 230 -15.39 -23.42 -13.46
CA ALA A 230 -14.89 -22.06 -13.41
C ALA A 230 -15.88 -21.10 -12.76
N HIS A 231 -17.18 -21.32 -13.01
CA HIS A 231 -18.23 -20.55 -12.36
C HIS A 231 -18.24 -20.78 -10.83
N VAL A 232 -18.29 -22.04 -10.39
CA VAL A 232 -18.33 -22.38 -8.95
C VAL A 232 -17.06 -21.93 -8.22
N THR A 233 -15.89 -22.13 -8.80
CA THR A 233 -14.62 -21.66 -8.20
C THR A 233 -14.61 -20.14 -8.13
N GLY A 234 -15.04 -19.47 -9.20
CA GLY A 234 -15.13 -18.01 -9.23
C GLY A 234 -16.05 -17.43 -8.16
N GLU A 235 -17.23 -18.02 -7.94
CA GLU A 235 -18.14 -17.59 -6.87
C GLU A 235 -17.52 -17.74 -5.48
N ARG A 236 -16.83 -18.87 -5.21
CA ARG A 236 -16.14 -19.08 -3.92
C ARG A 236 -15.04 -18.04 -3.69
N LEU A 237 -14.24 -17.77 -4.72
CA LEU A 237 -13.17 -16.77 -4.68
C LEU A 237 -13.72 -15.37 -4.37
N MET A 238 -14.81 -14.99 -5.03
CA MET A 238 -15.46 -13.70 -4.78
C MET A 238 -16.10 -13.61 -3.38
N GLN A 239 -16.64 -14.71 -2.86
CA GLN A 239 -17.13 -14.77 -1.47
C GLN A 239 -15.99 -14.55 -0.47
N CYS A 240 -14.83 -15.19 -0.67
CA CYS A 240 -13.65 -14.99 0.16
C CYS A 240 -13.16 -13.53 0.12
N TRP A 241 -13.12 -12.93 -1.08
CA TRP A 241 -12.76 -11.53 -1.27
C TRP A 241 -13.69 -10.58 -0.51
N GLN A 242 -14.99 -10.68 -0.75
CA GLN A 242 -16.01 -9.82 -0.15
C GLN A 242 -16.06 -9.96 1.38
N ALA A 243 -15.82 -11.17 1.91
CA ALA A 243 -15.73 -11.39 3.34
C ALA A 243 -14.55 -10.65 3.95
N CYS A 244 -13.36 -10.69 3.31
CA CYS A 244 -12.19 -9.95 3.77
C CYS A 244 -12.38 -8.42 3.68
N ASP A 245 -12.96 -7.93 2.59
CA ASP A 245 -13.24 -6.49 2.42
C ASP A 245 -14.24 -5.97 3.46
N SER A 246 -15.27 -6.77 3.76
CA SER A 246 -16.23 -6.47 4.82
C SER A 246 -15.57 -6.44 6.19
N GLN A 247 -14.70 -7.41 6.49
CA GLN A 247 -13.92 -7.45 7.73
C GLN A 247 -13.04 -6.20 7.86
N SER A 248 -12.30 -5.87 6.81
CA SER A 248 -11.46 -4.67 6.70
C SER A 248 -12.26 -3.40 7.00
N SER A 249 -13.41 -3.23 6.36
CA SER A 249 -14.28 -2.06 6.53
C SER A 249 -14.83 -1.92 7.96
N GLN A 250 -15.00 -3.03 8.69
CA GLN A 250 -15.52 -3.05 10.06
C GLN A 250 -14.44 -2.80 11.12
N SER A 251 -13.18 -3.14 10.85
CA SER A 251 -12.07 -2.99 11.80
C SER A 251 -11.35 -1.64 11.73
N MET A 252 -11.59 -0.84 10.70
CA MET A 252 -10.91 0.45 10.50
C MET A 252 -11.60 1.62 11.20
N ASP A 253 -10.81 2.59 11.68
CA ASP A 253 -11.33 3.84 12.22
C ASP A 253 -11.92 4.70 11.09
N ARG A 254 -13.25 4.86 11.12
CA ARG A 254 -14.04 5.65 10.17
C ARG A 254 -13.65 7.13 10.07
N PHE A 255 -13.00 7.71 11.08
CA PHE A 255 -12.56 9.12 11.10
C PHE A 255 -11.13 9.30 10.59
N VAL A 256 -10.40 8.21 10.38
CA VAL A 256 -8.99 8.22 9.99
C VAL A 256 -8.83 7.61 8.61
N ILE A 257 -9.23 6.35 8.43
CA ILE A 257 -8.88 5.60 7.22
C ILE A 257 -9.66 6.07 5.99
N PRO A 258 -11.01 6.20 6.03
CA PRO A 258 -11.73 6.67 4.85
C PRO A 258 -11.31 8.09 4.40
N PRO A 259 -11.17 9.10 5.29
CA PRO A 259 -10.66 10.42 4.90
C PRO A 259 -9.27 10.39 4.28
N MET A 260 -8.37 9.54 4.77
CA MET A 260 -7.03 9.38 4.25
C MET A 260 -7.03 8.67 2.90
N MET A 261 -7.64 7.48 2.82
CA MET A 261 -7.63 6.61 1.65
C MET A 261 -8.19 7.31 0.40
N VAL A 262 -9.32 8.02 0.50
CA VAL A 262 -9.91 8.71 -0.67
C VAL A 262 -9.04 9.87 -1.18
N ARG A 263 -8.18 10.42 -0.32
CA ARG A 263 -7.23 11.49 -0.65
C ARG A 263 -5.84 10.96 -1.04
N CYS A 264 -5.64 9.64 -0.99
CA CYS A 264 -4.50 8.99 -1.63
C CYS A 264 -4.84 8.48 -3.04
N ARG A 265 -6.12 8.54 -3.43
CA ARG A 265 -6.62 8.03 -4.70
C ARG A 265 -6.61 9.12 -5.77
N ASP A 266 -5.86 8.91 -6.83
CA ASP A 266 -5.93 9.73 -8.03
C ASP A 266 -6.91 9.12 -9.06
N VAL A 267 -8.04 9.78 -9.30
CA VAL A 267 -9.06 9.34 -10.27
C VAL A 267 -8.67 9.61 -11.73
N THR A 268 -7.55 10.29 -11.96
CA THR A 268 -7.04 10.63 -13.29
C THR A 268 -5.96 9.67 -13.79
N TYR A 269 -5.49 8.78 -12.92
CA TYR A 269 -4.44 7.82 -13.26
C TYR A 269 -4.93 6.75 -14.26
N GLU A 270 -4.14 6.52 -15.32
CA GLU A 270 -4.43 5.62 -16.44
C GLU A 270 -5.77 5.94 -17.13
N ASP A 271 -6.79 5.12 -16.90
CA ASP A 271 -8.12 5.32 -17.46
C ASP A 271 -8.89 6.26 -16.54
N ALA A 272 -8.69 7.57 -16.74
CA ALA A 272 -9.39 8.62 -16.00
C ALA A 272 -10.88 8.30 -15.86
N GLY A 273 -11.38 8.27 -14.61
CA GLY A 273 -12.79 8.00 -14.31
C GLY A 273 -13.10 6.61 -13.73
N HIS A 274 -12.10 5.86 -13.26
CA HIS A 274 -12.38 4.70 -12.41
C HIS A 274 -13.16 5.13 -11.14
N ASP A 275 -14.09 4.29 -10.70
CA ASP A 275 -14.98 4.63 -9.58
C ASP A 275 -14.48 4.12 -8.22
N TRP A 276 -13.39 3.34 -8.18
CA TRP A 276 -12.78 2.82 -6.95
C TRP A 276 -12.69 3.90 -5.85
N PRO A 277 -13.12 3.64 -4.60
CA PRO A 277 -13.61 2.37 -4.05
C PRO A 277 -15.13 2.20 -4.19
N GLY A 278 -15.74 2.76 -5.24
CA GLY A 278 -17.17 2.63 -5.53
C GLY A 278 -18.07 3.42 -4.58
N LEU A 279 -17.55 4.50 -3.95
CA LEU A 279 -18.29 5.26 -2.95
C LEU A 279 -19.39 6.12 -3.59
N PRO A 280 -20.67 5.98 -3.16
CA PRO A 280 -21.73 6.89 -3.56
C PRO A 280 -21.41 8.34 -3.15
N VAL A 281 -21.83 9.31 -3.98
CA VAL A 281 -21.64 10.75 -3.73
C VAL A 281 -22.03 11.19 -2.30
N PRO A 282 -23.16 10.74 -1.72
CA PRO A 282 -23.49 11.08 -0.32
C PRO A 282 -22.45 10.61 0.70
N GLN A 283 -21.79 9.47 0.46
CA GLN A 283 -20.73 8.98 1.34
C GLN A 283 -19.46 9.81 1.21
N VAL A 284 -19.10 10.25 -0.01
CA VAL A 284 -17.97 11.16 -0.21
C VAL A 284 -18.22 12.50 0.50
N HIS A 285 -19.45 13.03 0.44
CA HIS A 285 -19.84 14.19 1.23
C HIS A 285 -19.75 13.93 2.74
N ALA A 286 -20.21 12.77 3.22
CA ALA A 286 -20.05 12.43 4.65
C ALA A 286 -18.58 12.40 5.07
N ILE A 287 -17.69 11.89 4.21
CA ILE A 287 -16.24 11.92 4.44
C ILE A 287 -15.74 13.37 4.51
N ALA A 288 -16.07 14.19 3.51
CA ALA A 288 -15.64 15.58 3.42
C ALA A 288 -16.13 16.41 4.62
N ASP A 289 -17.43 16.38 4.86
CA ASP A 289 -18.11 17.31 5.73
C ASP A 289 -18.14 16.86 7.18
N ARG A 290 -18.04 15.57 7.49
CA ARG A 290 -18.15 15.06 8.87
C ARG A 290 -16.88 14.36 9.32
N LEU A 291 -16.43 13.35 8.57
CA LEU A 291 -15.37 12.46 9.04
C LEU A 291 -13.98 13.11 8.98
N SER A 292 -13.76 14.02 8.02
CA SER A 292 -12.47 14.69 7.85
C SER A 292 -12.18 15.80 8.88
N ARG A 293 -13.18 16.25 9.67
CA ARG A 293 -13.03 17.45 10.53
C ARG A 293 -11.98 17.29 11.62
N THR A 294 -11.94 16.14 12.27
CA THR A 294 -11.10 15.89 13.46
C THR A 294 -9.60 16.03 13.14
N HIS A 295 -9.18 15.57 11.98
CA HIS A 295 -7.77 15.51 11.58
C HIS A 295 -7.50 16.35 10.32
N LYS A 296 -8.26 17.43 10.11
CA LYS A 296 -8.13 18.31 8.93
C LYS A 296 -6.70 18.79 8.70
N GLY A 297 -5.94 18.94 9.79
CA GLY A 297 -4.55 19.36 9.77
C GLY A 297 -3.68 18.36 9.00
N ALA A 298 -3.76 17.09 9.36
CA ALA A 298 -3.05 15.99 8.71
C ALA A 298 -3.41 15.81 7.23
N TRP A 299 -4.69 16.02 6.87
CA TRP A 299 -5.18 15.77 5.51
C TRP A 299 -4.64 16.73 4.44
N ARG A 300 -4.02 17.86 4.82
CA ARG A 300 -3.40 18.78 3.86
C ARG A 300 -2.15 18.23 3.17
N PHE A 301 -1.53 17.22 3.77
CA PHE A 301 -0.31 16.59 3.25
C PHE A 301 -0.63 15.45 2.25
N LEU A 302 -1.90 15.14 2.01
CA LEU A 302 -2.30 14.08 1.11
C LEU A 302 -2.30 14.56 -0.35
N PRO A 303 -2.00 13.66 -1.31
CA PRO A 303 -1.79 14.05 -2.69
C PRO A 303 -3.07 14.31 -3.46
N CYS A 304 -4.26 14.00 -2.94
CA CYS A 304 -5.52 14.27 -3.63
C CYS A 304 -6.50 15.02 -2.73
N ASP A 305 -7.43 15.73 -3.36
CA ASP A 305 -8.62 16.19 -2.67
C ASP A 305 -9.56 15.01 -2.32
N VAL A 306 -10.66 15.30 -1.61
CA VAL A 306 -11.62 14.26 -1.19
C VAL A 306 -12.33 13.57 -2.36
N TRP A 307 -12.30 14.19 -3.55
CA TRP A 307 -12.85 13.66 -4.79
C TRP A 307 -11.82 12.85 -5.57
N GLY A 308 -10.60 12.75 -5.06
CA GLY A 308 -9.50 12.06 -5.69
C GLY A 308 -8.86 12.81 -6.85
N ARG A 309 -9.06 14.13 -6.93
CA ARG A 309 -8.35 14.97 -7.90
C ARG A 309 -6.95 15.28 -7.37
N PRO A 310 -5.90 15.16 -8.21
CA PRO A 310 -4.56 15.57 -7.86
C PRO A 310 -4.47 16.99 -7.27
N VAL A 311 -3.74 17.11 -6.15
CA VAL A 311 -3.33 18.39 -5.55
C VAL A 311 -1.81 18.40 -5.32
N GLU A 312 -1.21 19.58 -5.35
CA GLU A 312 0.22 19.72 -5.07
C GLU A 312 0.54 19.42 -3.59
N LEU A 313 1.70 18.81 -3.36
CA LEU A 313 2.21 18.54 -2.02
C LEU A 313 2.64 19.83 -1.32
N CYS A 314 1.86 20.29 -0.33
CA CYS A 314 1.97 21.65 0.21
C CYS A 314 3.35 21.99 0.78
N ALA A 315 3.98 21.07 1.51
CA ALA A 315 5.30 21.32 2.11
C ALA A 315 6.40 21.35 1.06
N LEU A 316 6.28 20.54 0.01
CA LEU A 316 7.22 20.52 -1.11
C LEU A 316 7.10 21.80 -1.95
N VAL A 317 5.89 22.26 -2.24
CA VAL A 317 5.66 23.54 -2.95
C VAL A 317 6.25 24.70 -2.16
N ALA A 318 6.00 24.76 -0.84
CA ALA A 318 6.56 25.80 0.01
C ALA A 318 8.10 25.80 0.01
N ALA A 319 8.73 24.62 0.02
CA ALA A 319 10.18 24.49 -0.06
C ALA A 319 10.75 24.93 -1.41
N GLN A 320 10.10 24.54 -2.52
CA GLN A 320 10.49 24.96 -3.87
C GLN A 320 10.43 26.49 -4.03
N GLN A 321 9.40 27.13 -3.49
CA GLN A 321 9.26 28.59 -3.48
C GLN A 321 10.37 29.29 -2.68
N GLN A 322 10.94 28.59 -1.68
CA GLN A 322 12.07 29.06 -0.88
C GLN A 322 13.44 28.71 -1.50
N GLY A 323 13.47 28.02 -2.64
CA GLY A 323 14.71 27.55 -3.27
C GLY A 323 15.40 26.42 -2.51
N LEU A 324 14.67 25.70 -1.66
CA LEU A 324 15.18 24.55 -0.93
C LEU A 324 15.05 23.29 -1.80
N GLU A 325 16.15 22.84 -2.40
CA GLU A 325 16.18 21.56 -3.10
C GLU A 325 16.53 20.42 -2.13
N LEU A 326 15.78 19.31 -2.25
CA LEU A 326 16.10 18.05 -1.61
C LEU A 326 17.38 17.51 -2.28
N ASP A 327 18.41 17.13 -1.51
CA ASP A 327 19.61 16.51 -2.08
C ASP A 327 19.26 15.11 -2.63
N ARG A 328 18.99 15.06 -3.95
CA ARG A 328 18.55 13.84 -4.66
C ARG A 328 19.70 12.84 -4.87
N HIS A 329 20.95 13.22 -4.61
CA HIS A 329 22.11 12.36 -4.91
C HIS A 329 22.22 11.11 -4.03
N HIS A 330 21.75 11.15 -2.78
CA HIS A 330 21.67 9.95 -1.93
C HIS A 330 20.47 9.04 -2.25
N HIS A 331 19.49 9.53 -3.03
CA HIS A 331 18.18 8.91 -3.20
C HIS A 331 17.98 8.19 -4.54
N HIS A 332 18.76 8.54 -5.57
CA HIS A 332 18.81 7.79 -6.83
C HIS A 332 19.28 6.33 -6.67
N HIS A 333 20.06 6.03 -5.62
CA HIS A 333 20.50 4.67 -5.31
C HIS A 333 19.36 3.76 -4.85
N ALA A 334 18.33 4.29 -4.17
CA ALA A 334 17.17 3.51 -3.72
C ALA A 334 16.29 3.05 -4.89
N ALA A 335 16.03 3.94 -5.85
CA ALA A 335 15.30 3.61 -7.07
C ALA A 335 16.08 2.65 -7.99
N ALA A 336 17.41 2.81 -8.08
CA ALA A 336 18.28 1.90 -8.82
C ALA A 336 18.38 0.50 -8.17
N ALA A 337 18.35 0.43 -6.84
CA ALA A 337 18.33 -0.84 -6.09
C ALA A 337 17.02 -1.62 -6.34
N ALA A 338 15.87 -0.94 -6.38
CA ALA A 338 14.58 -1.55 -6.70
C ALA A 338 14.54 -2.15 -8.12
N ALA A 339 15.13 -1.46 -9.10
CA ALA A 339 15.30 -1.96 -10.46
C ALA A 339 16.28 -3.14 -10.56
N THR A 340 17.26 -3.22 -9.65
CA THR A 340 18.25 -4.30 -9.61
C THR A 340 17.68 -5.57 -8.97
N LEU A 341 16.89 -5.45 -7.89
CA LEU A 341 16.20 -6.59 -7.27
C LEU A 341 15.22 -7.26 -8.24
N THR A 342 14.44 -6.49 -9.00
CA THR A 342 13.55 -7.01 -10.05
C THR A 342 14.29 -7.64 -11.24
N ALA A 343 15.52 -7.21 -11.53
CA ALA A 343 16.33 -7.79 -12.60
C ALA A 343 17.07 -9.08 -12.20
N VAL A 344 17.50 -9.18 -10.94
CA VAL A 344 18.16 -10.38 -10.38
C VAL A 344 17.16 -11.53 -10.28
N ASP A 345 15.92 -11.26 -9.85
CA ASP A 345 14.88 -12.29 -9.69
C ASP A 345 14.42 -12.88 -11.04
N ARG A 346 14.43 -12.06 -12.11
CA ARG A 346 14.10 -12.51 -13.48
C ARG A 346 15.17 -13.38 -14.15
N LYS A 347 16.41 -13.42 -13.64
CA LYS A 347 17.55 -14.09 -14.31
C LYS A 347 18.15 -15.30 -13.56
N GLY A 348 17.69 -15.62 -12.35
CA GLY A 348 18.40 -16.55 -11.47
C GLY A 348 17.69 -17.87 -11.14
N LYS A 349 17.67 -18.84 -12.06
CA LYS A 349 17.72 -20.25 -11.64
C LYS A 349 19.14 -20.55 -11.17
N GLY A 350 19.37 -20.69 -9.86
CA GLY A 350 20.55 -21.37 -9.33
C GLY A 350 21.26 -20.67 -8.17
N LYS A 351 21.15 -21.30 -6.98
CA LYS A 351 22.03 -21.22 -5.79
C LYS A 351 22.44 -19.81 -5.30
N ALA A 352 21.84 -19.42 -4.17
CA ALA A 352 22.27 -18.29 -3.35
C ALA A 352 23.75 -18.41 -2.93
N PRO A 353 24.54 -17.33 -2.98
CA PRO A 353 25.82 -17.28 -2.30
C PRO A 353 25.61 -16.94 -0.82
N VAL A 354 26.19 -17.77 0.05
CA VAL A 354 26.35 -17.48 1.47
C VAL A 354 27.35 -16.33 1.61
N ILE A 355 26.88 -15.15 2.04
CA ILE A 355 27.77 -14.07 2.47
C ILE A 355 27.90 -14.16 3.99
N ALA A 356 29.09 -14.58 4.43
CA ALA A 356 29.46 -14.62 5.83
C ALA A 356 29.53 -13.19 6.39
N VAL A 357 28.80 -12.94 7.47
CA VAL A 357 28.90 -11.73 8.28
C VAL A 357 30.22 -11.80 9.06
N GLN A 358 31.18 -10.94 8.73
CA GLN A 358 32.39 -10.77 9.53
C GLN A 358 32.10 -9.75 10.65
N GLU A 359 32.31 -10.17 11.89
CA GLU A 359 32.18 -9.38 13.10
C GLU A 359 33.14 -8.17 13.09
N LEU A 360 32.60 -6.98 13.33
CA LEU A 360 33.36 -5.77 13.62
C LEU A 360 33.65 -5.74 15.14
N VAL A 361 34.87 -6.12 15.50
CA VAL A 361 35.44 -5.96 16.85
C VAL A 361 35.77 -4.47 17.07
N VAL A 362 35.21 -3.91 18.13
CA VAL A 362 35.54 -2.59 18.69
C VAL A 362 36.91 -2.65 19.34
N VAL A 363 37.84 -1.78 18.91
CA VAL A 363 39.08 -1.50 19.63
C VAL A 363 38.90 -0.17 20.36
N GLU A 364 38.76 -0.22 21.69
CA GLU A 364 39.03 0.90 22.58
C GLU A 364 40.55 1.13 22.62
N GLU A 365 40.99 2.35 22.35
CA GLU A 365 42.36 2.77 22.64
C GLU A 365 42.34 3.83 23.76
N LYS A 366 42.83 3.43 24.94
CA LYS A 366 43.25 4.32 26.02
C LYS A 366 44.76 4.52 25.91
N ALA A 367 45.18 5.77 25.80
CA ALA A 367 46.44 6.27 26.36
C ALA A 367 46.23 7.73 26.78
#